data_AF-H6SMP4-F1
#
_entry.id   AF-H6SMP4-F1
#
_cell.length_a   1.000
_cell.length_b   1.000
_cell.length_c   1.000
_cell.angle_alpha   90.00
_cell.angle_beta   90.00
_cell.angle_gamma   90.00
#
_symmetry.space_group_name_H-M   'P 1'
#
loop_
_entity.id
_entity.type
_entity.pdbx_description
1 polymer ?
#
loop_
_entity_poly.entity_id
_entity_poly.type
_entity_poly.pdbx_seq_one_letter_code
_entity_poly.pdbx_strand_id
1 'polypeptide(L)' 'MPTYTYHCVRCDEEFSAFVSGSSAAPACPGCGATELERLPAAPAIGGAVRKGLEKARTQAAKEGHFSNYSASEMKGKL' A
#
# COMPACT_ATOMS: atom_id res chain seq x y z
N MET A 1 -16.80 -8.33 -7.43
CA MET A 1 -15.88 -9.36 -7.95
C MET A 1 -14.49 -8.77 -7.92
N PRO A 2 -13.50 -9.37 -7.24
CA PRO A 2 -12.18 -8.76 -7.10
C PRO A 2 -11.41 -8.80 -8.43
N THR A 3 -10.76 -7.68 -8.74
CA THR A 3 -9.75 -7.58 -9.81
C THR A 3 -8.37 -7.68 -9.21
N TYR A 4 -7.49 -8.41 -9.88
CA TYR A 4 -6.09 -8.51 -9.51
C TYR A 4 -5.20 -8.17 -10.71
N THR A 5 -4.05 -7.58 -10.42
CA THR A 5 -3.00 -7.34 -11.40
C THR A 5 -2.04 -8.52 -11.39
N TYR A 6 -1.68 -8.99 -12.58
CA TYR A 6 -0.78 -10.10 -12.81
C TYR A 6 0.37 -9.65 -13.69
N HIS A 7 1.55 -10.21 -13.41
CA HIS A 7 2.74 -10.13 -14.25
C HIS A 7 2.98 -11.51 -14.86
N CYS A 8 3.22 -11.55 -16.18
CA CYS A 8 3.55 -12.80 -16.86
C CYS A 8 5.05 -13.03 -16.92
N VAL A 9 5.52 -14.13 -16.33
CA VAL A 9 6.95 -14.47 -16.28
C VAL A 9 7.52 -14.79 -17.67
N ARG A 10 6.67 -15.20 -18.63
CA ARG A 10 7.12 -15.59 -19.98
C ARG A 10 7.25 -14.44 -20.97
N CYS A 11 6.35 -13.47 -20.95
CA CYS A 11 6.33 -12.36 -21.90
C CYS A 11 6.49 -10.99 -21.26
N ASP A 12 6.68 -10.95 -19.94
CA ASP A 12 6.93 -9.74 -19.14
C ASP A 12 5.79 -8.70 -19.16
N GLU A 13 4.60 -9.12 -19.57
CA GLU A 13 3.43 -8.24 -19.69
C GLU A 13 2.64 -8.18 -18.37
N GLU A 14 2.21 -6.99 -17.99
CA GLU A 14 1.31 -6.76 -16.85
C GLU A 14 -0.14 -6.57 -17.32
N PHE A 15 -1.08 -7.29 -16.69
CA PHE A 15 -2.50 -7.15 -17.03
C PHE A 15 -3.39 -7.30 -15.80
N SER A 16 -4.62 -6.79 -15.90
CA SER A 16 -5.63 -6.91 -14.84
C SER A 16 -6.73 -7.87 -15.24
N ALA A 17 -7.06 -8.79 -14.34
CA ALA A 17 -8.08 -9.80 -14.57
C ALA A 17 -9.05 -9.93 -13.40
N PHE A 18 -10.30 -10.24 -13.72
CA PHE A 18 -11.32 -10.59 -12.75
C PHE A 18 -11.16 -12.05 -12.36
N VAL A 19 -11.05 -12.32 -11.06
CA VAL A 19 -10.96 -13.70 -10.56
C VAL A 19 -12.14 -13.97 -9.64
N SER A 20 -12.91 -14.99 -9.99
CA SER A 20 -13.94 -15.51 -9.10
C SER A 20 -13.29 -16.44 -8.07
N GLY A 21 -13.78 -16.43 -6.83
CA GLY A 21 -13.13 -17.10 -5.70
C GLY A 21 -13.00 -18.63 -5.82
N SER A 22 -13.70 -19.26 -6.79
CA SER A 22 -13.62 -20.70 -7.09
C SER A 22 -12.94 -21.03 -8.42
N SER A 23 -12.45 -20.03 -9.16
CA SER A 23 -11.91 -20.21 -10.50
C SER A 23 -10.37 -20.28 -10.50
N ALA A 24 -9.83 -21.07 -11.43
CA ALA A 24 -8.40 -21.10 -11.70
C ALA A 24 -7.88 -19.72 -12.14
N ALA A 25 -6.59 -19.46 -11.93
CA ALA A 25 -5.94 -18.25 -12.41
C ALA A 25 -6.11 -18.10 -13.94
N PRO A 26 -6.31 -16.87 -14.45
CA PRO A 26 -6.45 -16.63 -15.88
C PRO A 26 -5.16 -16.96 -16.63
N ALA A 27 -5.25 -17.16 -17.95
CA ALA A 27 -4.06 -17.22 -18.81
C ALA A 27 -3.65 -15.81 -19.25
N CYS A 28 -2.36 -15.62 -19.55
CA CYS A 28 -1.84 -14.38 -20.12
C CYS A 28 -2.52 -14.08 -21.47
N PRO A 29 -3.08 -12.87 -21.69
CA PRO A 29 -3.70 -12.51 -22.97
C PRO A 29 -2.69 -12.33 -24.12
N GLY A 30 -1.42 -12.09 -23.81
CA GLY A 30 -0.37 -11.89 -24.83
C GLY A 30 0.22 -13.20 -25.36
N CYS A 31 0.53 -14.15 -24.47
CA CYS A 31 1.25 -15.38 -24.85
C CYS A 31 0.53 -16.69 -24.47
N GLY A 32 -0.61 -16.64 -23.77
CA GLY A 32 -1.37 -17.81 -23.34
C GLY A 32 -0.73 -18.59 -22.18
N ALA A 33 0.38 -18.12 -21.60
CA ALA A 33 1.03 -18.76 -20.47
C ALA A 33 0.18 -18.70 -19.20
N THR A 34 0.31 -19.72 -18.34
CA THR A 34 -0.30 -19.80 -17.01
C THR A 34 0.70 -19.49 -15.89
N GLU A 35 1.97 -19.28 -16.23
CA GLU A 35 3.04 -18.84 -15.34
C GLU A 35 2.89 -17.33 -15.07
N LEU A 36 2.06 -17.02 -14.08
CA LEU A 36 1.71 -15.66 -13.68
C LEU A 36 2.04 -15.42 -12.21
N GLU A 37 2.59 -14.25 -11.93
CA GLU A 37 2.75 -13.74 -10.58
C GLU A 37 1.67 -12.68 -10.30
N ARG A 38 0.95 -12.82 -9.18
CA ARG A 38 -0.02 -11.81 -8.77
C ARG A 38 0.72 -10.66 -8.09
N LEU A 39 0.57 -9.46 -8.64
CA LEU A 39 1.16 -8.25 -8.07
C LEU A 39 0.31 -7.76 -6.88
N PRO A 40 0.86 -7.67 -5.67
CA PRO A 40 0.17 -7.07 -4.55
C PRO A 40 0.04 -5.56 -4.78
N ALA A 41 -1.18 -5.03 -4.65
CA ALA A 41 -1.38 -3.59 -4.65
C ALA A 41 -0.79 -2.99 -3.37
N ALA A 42 -0.04 -1.90 -3.50
CA ALA A 42 0.42 -1.14 -2.35
C ALA A 42 -0.80 -0.63 -1.56
N PRO A 43 -0.83 -0.75 -0.23
CA PRO A 43 -1.89 -0.16 0.56
C PRO A 43 -1.86 1.35 0.34
N ALA A 44 -2.99 1.92 -0.08
CA ALA A 44 -3.14 3.37 -0.20
C ALA A 44 -3.21 3.98 1.21
N ILE A 45 -2.06 4.14 1.85
CA ILE A 45 -1.92 4.84 3.13
C ILE A 45 -2.01 6.34 2.83
N GLY A 46 -3.23 6.81 2.54
CA GLY A 46 -3.50 8.19 2.15
C GLY A 46 -3.30 9.20 3.28
N GLY A 47 -3.68 10.46 3.03
CA GLY A 47 -3.49 11.59 3.95
C GLY A 47 -4.15 11.48 5.33
N ALA A 48 -4.98 10.47 5.57
CA ALA A 48 -5.57 10.17 6.89
C ALA A 48 -4.49 9.84 7.93
N VAL A 49 -3.43 9.11 7.55
CA VAL A 49 -2.32 8.79 8.47
C VAL A 49 -1.55 10.05 8.87
N ARG A 50 -1.32 10.97 7.91
CA ARG A 50 -0.71 12.26 8.20
C ARG A 50 -1.55 13.07 9.21
N LYS A 51 -2.86 13.17 8.99
CA LYS A 51 -3.77 13.87 9.92
C LYS A 51 -3.79 13.20 11.30
N GLY A 52 -3.77 11.87 11.36
CA GLY A 52 -3.69 11.11 12.60
C GLY A 52 -2.40 11.39 13.37
N LEU A 53 -1.26 11.41 12.66
CA LEU A 53 0.04 11.74 13.23
C LEU A 53 0.08 13.18 13.78
N GLU A 54 -0.46 14.15 13.04
CA GLU A 54 -0.53 15.55 13.51
C GLU A 54 -1.35 15.69 14.80
N LYS A 55 -2.49 14.98 14.89
CA LYS A 55 -3.30 14.96 16.13
C LYS A 55 -2.54 14.34 17.29
N ALA A 56 -1.90 13.19 17.08
CA ALA A 56 -1.10 12.52 18.10
C ALA A 56 0.03 13.43 18.60
N ARG A 57 0.73 14.12 17.69
CA ARG A 57 1.79 15.10 18.02
C ARG A 57 1.27 16.38 18.67
N THR A 58 0.01 16.70 18.51
CA THR A 58 -0.60 17.84 19.22
C THR A 58 -0.95 17.45 20.64
N GLN A 59 -1.49 16.24 20.84
CA GLN A 59 -1.81 15.72 22.16
C GLN A 59 -0.56 15.50 23.01
N ALA A 60 0.46 14.85 22.45
CA ALA A 60 1.73 14.61 23.14
C ALA A 60 2.41 15.93 23.56
N ALA A 61 2.30 16.99 22.76
CA ALA A 61 2.81 18.30 23.14
C ALA A 61 2.05 18.94 24.32
N LYS A 62 0.74 18.71 24.42
CA LYS A 62 -0.07 19.18 25.57
C LYS A 62 0.26 18.42 26.85
N GLU A 63 0.51 17.12 26.74
CA GLU A 63 0.80 16.22 27.87
C GLU A 63 2.29 16.22 28.25
N GLY A 64 3.16 16.87 27.48
CA GLY A 64 4.60 16.95 27.74
C GLY A 64 5.39 15.71 27.32
N HIS A 65 4.81 14.84 26.50
CA HIS A 65 5.44 13.61 26.01
C HIS A 65 6.31 13.87 24.77
N PHE A 66 7.55 14.33 24.99
CA PHE A 66 8.50 14.67 23.92
C PHE A 66 9.55 13.58 23.62
N SER A 67 9.45 12.39 24.24
CA SER A 67 10.44 11.31 24.10
C SER A 67 10.58 10.75 22.67
N ASN A 68 9.59 11.00 21.80
CA ASN A 68 9.58 10.59 20.38
C ASN A 68 9.65 11.79 19.41
N TYR A 69 10.17 12.94 19.86
CA TYR A 69 10.35 14.11 19.01
C TYR A 69 11.81 14.20 18.60
N SER A 70 12.06 14.48 17.33
CA SER A 70 13.41 14.86 16.90
C SER A 70 13.78 16.25 17.42
N ALA A 71 15.08 16.55 17.48
CA ALA A 71 15.56 17.87 17.90
C ALA A 71 14.95 19.03 17.07
N SER A 72 14.72 18.79 15.78
CA SER A 72 14.08 19.75 14.87
C SER A 72 12.60 19.99 15.20
N GLU A 73 11.90 18.99 15.73
CA GLU A 73 10.47 19.07 16.06
C GLU A 73 10.20 19.67 17.44
N MET A 74 11.23 19.71 18.30
CA MET A 74 11.17 20.39 19.60
C MET A 74 11.46 21.89 19.50
N LYS A 75 12.10 22.34 18.41
CA LYS A 75 12.44 23.75 18.20
C LYS A 75 11.16 24.61 18.08
N GLY A 76 10.80 25.30 19.16
CA GLY A 76 9.60 26.15 19.25
C GLY A 76 8.43 25.55 20.04
N LYS A 77 8.59 24.39 20.70
CA LYS A 77 7.59 23.81 21.62
C LYS A 77 7.99 23.83 23.10
N LEU A 78 9.23 24.21 23.40
CA LEU A 78 9.73 24.58 24.74
C LEU A 78 9.78 26.10 24.89
#